data_AF-A0A1Q8B8B5-F1
#
_entry.id   AF-A0A1Q8B8B5-F1
#
_cell.length_a   1.000
_cell.length_b   1.000
_cell.length_c   1.000
_cell.angle_alpha   90.00
_cell.angle_beta   90.00
_cell.angle_gamma   90.00
#
_symmetry.space_group_name_H-M   'P 1'
#
loop_
_entity.id
_entity.type
_entity.pdbx_description
1 polymer ?
#
loop_
_entity_poly.entity_id
_entity_poly.type
_entity_poly.pdbx_seq_one_letter_code
_entity_poly.pdbx_strand_id
1 'polypeptide(L)'
;MRTRRVSVVLVMVTLVTVVAWWSSGLLAQTPSGTKTFDPTVVDPQAAIAAAVAAFKQAQAVQNFTPSKTPWGDPDISGYYLDATYTPLQRPDRLKNKAFFTEEEALAELTRVIIADAKVDPKDVHYDWKEYGMDGWQSPIRPSLRTSLIVDPEDGRLPPLTPEAQKRRADRAAAARVRDPQVGVRTLPSFYTRCIMGNAGGGPLVRGGNPDPVSTVGSEAGVTAEFQIVQSPGYAMILTESNYDARIIPLDGRPHAPQTVRTWLGDSRGHWERNTLVVETTNFNDKSPGTNYQGSTDALKMTERFTLINPTTIKYEYTIEDPHTWTRPWSAEALVPRIPPPLFEFACHEQNYGLMNVVMGAQVREKEGGPAAAPGAER
;
A
#
# COMPACT_ATOMS: atom_id res chain seq x y z
N MET A 1 40.74 -57.75 21.99
CA MET A 1 40.01 -57.57 20.70
C MET A 1 38.59 -56.98 20.82
N ARG A 2 37.99 -56.80 22.02
CA ARG A 2 36.61 -56.26 22.16
C ARG A 2 36.49 -54.73 22.31
N THR A 3 37.56 -54.03 22.70
CA THR A 3 37.53 -52.58 22.99
C THR A 3 37.67 -51.67 21.76
N ARG A 4 38.33 -52.11 20.68
CA ARG A 4 38.45 -51.30 19.44
C ARG A 4 37.16 -51.20 18.63
N ARG A 5 36.26 -52.18 18.71
CA ARG A 5 34.98 -52.15 17.96
C ARG A 5 33.96 -51.17 18.53
N VAL A 6 33.95 -50.97 19.85
CA VAL A 6 33.01 -50.05 20.51
C VAL A 6 33.36 -48.58 20.21
N SER A 7 34.65 -48.24 20.11
CA SER A 7 35.09 -46.87 19.78
C SER A 7 34.73 -46.46 18.35
N VAL A 8 34.79 -47.38 17.38
CA VAL A 8 34.43 -47.08 15.98
C VAL A 8 32.92 -46.91 15.82
N VAL A 9 32.12 -47.72 16.52
CA VAL A 9 30.67 -47.62 16.47
C VAL A 9 30.20 -46.31 17.14
N LEU A 10 30.79 -45.91 18.27
CA LEU A 10 30.43 -44.66 18.95
C LEU A 10 30.82 -43.42 18.12
N VAL A 11 31.99 -43.44 17.46
CA VAL A 11 32.40 -42.36 16.55
C VAL A 11 31.50 -42.30 15.32
N MET A 12 31.10 -43.43 14.73
CA MET A 12 30.16 -43.46 13.61
C MET A 12 28.77 -42.95 14.01
N VAL A 13 28.25 -43.34 15.17
CA VAL A 13 26.92 -42.89 15.64
C VAL A 13 26.93 -41.38 15.93
N THR A 14 28.04 -40.85 16.47
CA THR A 14 28.21 -39.40 16.70
C THR A 14 28.35 -38.63 15.38
N LEU A 15 29.07 -39.15 14.39
CA LEU A 15 29.16 -38.54 13.05
C LEU A 15 27.81 -38.54 12.33
N VAL A 16 27.04 -39.64 12.41
CA VAL A 16 25.73 -39.74 11.75
C VAL A 16 24.71 -38.79 12.41
N THR A 17 24.76 -38.60 13.73
CA THR A 17 23.87 -37.66 14.42
C THR A 17 24.25 -36.19 14.17
N VAL A 18 25.54 -35.86 14.11
CA VAL A 18 25.99 -34.51 13.73
C VAL A 18 25.65 -34.20 12.27
N VAL A 19 25.83 -35.15 11.35
CA VAL A 19 25.42 -34.96 9.93
C VAL A 19 23.90 -34.85 9.79
N ALA A 20 23.11 -35.61 10.57
CA ALA A 20 21.65 -35.53 10.56
C ALA A 20 21.09 -34.21 11.14
N TRP A 21 21.78 -33.61 12.12
CA TRP A 21 21.43 -32.30 12.67
C TRP A 21 21.88 -31.14 11.77
N TRP A 22 23.00 -31.29 11.06
CA TRP A 22 23.45 -30.28 10.09
C TRP A 22 22.65 -30.33 8.78
N SER A 23 22.17 -31.50 8.36
CA SER A 23 21.33 -31.62 7.16
C SER A 23 19.92 -31.07 7.36
N SER A 24 19.43 -30.96 8.61
CA SER A 24 18.17 -30.27 8.92
C SER A 24 18.34 -28.73 8.98
N GLY A 25 19.55 -28.23 9.23
CA GLY A 25 19.88 -26.80 9.10
C GLY A 25 20.12 -26.34 7.65
N LEU A 26 20.59 -27.23 6.77
CA LEU A 26 20.77 -26.92 5.34
C LEU A 26 19.47 -26.97 4.51
N LEU A 27 18.41 -27.59 5.03
CA LEU A 27 17.08 -27.56 4.39
C LEU A 27 16.34 -26.23 4.58
N ALA A 28 16.85 -25.33 5.42
CA ALA A 28 16.34 -23.96 5.58
C ALA A 28 16.99 -22.96 4.59
N GLN A 29 17.91 -23.41 3.74
CA GLN A 29 18.50 -22.61 2.64
C GLN A 29 18.42 -23.36 1.30
N THR A 30 17.40 -24.20 1.11
CA THR A 30 17.04 -24.62 -0.24
C THR A 30 16.78 -23.36 -1.07
N PRO A 31 17.42 -23.18 -2.24
CA PRO A 31 17.02 -22.15 -3.18
C PRO A 31 15.51 -22.26 -3.36
N SER A 32 14.79 -21.13 -3.31
CA SER A 32 13.36 -21.09 -3.59
C SER A 32 13.10 -21.99 -4.79
N GLY A 33 12.18 -22.95 -4.64
CA GLY A 33 12.15 -24.18 -5.45
C GLY A 33 12.27 -23.97 -6.96
N THR A 34 12.52 -25.07 -7.66
CA THR A 34 12.57 -25.17 -9.13
C THR A 34 11.23 -24.86 -9.83
N LYS A 35 10.40 -23.97 -9.28
CA LYS A 35 9.43 -23.24 -10.09
C LYS A 35 10.28 -22.40 -11.05
N THR A 36 10.39 -22.89 -12.28
CA THR A 36 10.78 -22.06 -13.41
C THR A 36 9.95 -20.77 -13.33
N PHE A 37 10.62 -19.62 -13.20
CA PHE A 37 9.98 -18.33 -13.39
C PHE A 37 9.17 -18.43 -14.69
N ASP A 38 7.87 -18.17 -14.62
CA ASP A 38 7.06 -18.08 -15.82
C ASP A 38 7.51 -16.81 -16.56
N PRO A 39 8.19 -16.93 -17.72
CA PRO A 39 8.68 -15.75 -18.43
C PRO A 39 7.54 -14.85 -18.94
N THR A 40 6.29 -15.31 -18.91
CA THR A 40 5.13 -14.46 -19.24
C THR A 40 4.84 -13.39 -18.19
N VAL A 41 5.34 -13.54 -16.95
CA VAL A 41 5.22 -12.52 -15.88
C VAL A 41 6.16 -11.33 -16.10
N VAL A 42 7.19 -11.49 -16.95
CA VAL A 42 8.11 -10.42 -17.35
C VAL A 42 7.89 -9.94 -18.78
N ASP A 43 6.92 -10.49 -19.51
CA ASP A 43 6.51 -10.01 -20.83
C ASP A 43 5.46 -8.91 -20.68
N PRO A 44 5.79 -7.63 -20.93
CA PRO A 44 4.85 -6.53 -20.77
C PRO A 44 3.61 -6.68 -21.66
N GLN A 45 3.72 -7.34 -22.82
CA GLN A 45 2.58 -7.55 -23.71
C GLN A 45 1.61 -8.59 -23.16
N ALA A 46 2.13 -9.67 -22.57
CA ALA A 46 1.32 -10.65 -21.86
C ALA A 46 0.62 -10.04 -20.63
N ALA A 47 1.34 -9.20 -19.87
CA ALA A 47 0.78 -8.47 -18.74
C ALA A 47 -0.31 -7.48 -19.16
N ILE A 48 -0.11 -6.72 -20.25
CA ILE A 48 -1.14 -5.85 -20.83
C ILE A 48 -2.37 -6.68 -21.21
N ALA A 49 -2.20 -7.81 -21.91
CA ALA A 49 -3.32 -8.68 -22.29
C ALA A 49 -4.06 -9.26 -21.06
N ALA A 50 -3.34 -9.64 -20.00
CA ALA A 50 -3.92 -10.09 -18.74
C ALA A 50 -4.69 -8.96 -18.04
N ALA A 51 -4.15 -7.74 -18.02
CA ALA A 51 -4.82 -6.56 -17.47
C ALA A 51 -6.09 -6.19 -18.25
N VAL A 52 -6.09 -6.36 -19.59
CA VAL A 52 -7.28 -6.20 -20.45
C VAL A 52 -8.35 -7.25 -20.12
N ALA A 53 -7.95 -8.51 -19.93
CA ALA A 53 -8.89 -9.56 -19.54
C ALA A 53 -9.46 -9.32 -18.13
N ALA A 54 -8.60 -8.90 -17.20
CA ALA A 54 -8.96 -8.49 -15.85
C ALA A 54 -9.93 -7.31 -15.83
N PHE A 55 -9.76 -6.32 -16.72
CA PHE A 55 -10.69 -5.20 -16.89
C PHE A 55 -12.12 -5.69 -17.16
N LYS A 56 -12.28 -6.60 -18.13
CA LYS A 56 -13.58 -7.18 -18.49
C LYS A 56 -14.19 -7.96 -17.32
N GLN A 57 -13.35 -8.63 -16.52
CA GLN A 57 -13.77 -9.37 -15.33
C GLN A 57 -14.11 -8.45 -14.14
N ALA A 58 -13.60 -7.22 -14.10
CA ALA A 58 -13.87 -6.25 -13.04
C ALA A 58 -15.24 -5.56 -13.19
N GLN A 59 -15.95 -5.78 -14.29
CA GLN A 59 -17.28 -5.23 -14.50
C GLN A 59 -18.26 -5.76 -13.43
N ALA A 60 -19.15 -4.88 -12.99
CA ALA A 60 -20.18 -5.25 -12.03
C ALA A 60 -21.15 -6.25 -12.66
N VAL A 61 -21.42 -7.34 -11.95
CA VAL A 61 -22.42 -8.32 -12.37
C VAL A 61 -23.79 -7.80 -11.93
N GLN A 62 -24.74 -7.69 -12.87
CA GLN A 62 -26.09 -7.24 -12.55
C GLN A 62 -26.75 -8.17 -11.52
N ASN A 63 -27.39 -7.57 -10.51
CA ASN A 63 -28.06 -8.29 -9.42
C ASN A 63 -27.17 -9.27 -8.65
N PHE A 64 -25.85 -9.05 -8.66
CA PHE A 64 -24.94 -9.87 -7.87
C PHE A 64 -25.24 -9.73 -6.37
N THR A 65 -25.33 -10.87 -5.70
CA THR A 65 -25.48 -10.95 -4.25
C THR A 65 -24.36 -11.85 -3.73
N PRO A 66 -23.49 -11.34 -2.83
CA PRO A 66 -22.45 -12.17 -2.22
C PRO A 66 -23.07 -13.31 -1.41
N SER A 67 -22.31 -14.38 -1.21
CA SER A 67 -22.65 -15.40 -0.23
C SER A 67 -22.82 -14.77 1.16
N LYS A 68 -23.49 -15.48 2.06
CA LYS A 68 -23.64 -15.06 3.45
C LYS A 68 -22.71 -15.86 4.35
N THR A 69 -22.20 -15.20 5.38
CA THR A 69 -21.52 -15.86 6.50
C THR A 69 -22.50 -16.78 7.25
N PRO A 70 -22.01 -17.71 8.10
CA PRO A 70 -22.88 -18.57 8.92
C PRO A 70 -23.86 -17.82 9.83
N TRP A 71 -23.59 -16.54 10.15
CA TRP A 71 -24.45 -15.68 10.95
C TRP A 71 -25.29 -14.69 10.14
N GLY A 72 -25.20 -14.70 8.80
CA GLY A 72 -26.13 -13.99 7.90
C GLY A 72 -25.63 -12.69 7.28
N ASP A 73 -24.44 -12.21 7.64
CA ASP A 73 -23.82 -11.04 7.00
C ASP A 73 -23.39 -11.36 5.57
N PRO A 74 -23.37 -10.39 4.63
CA PRO A 74 -22.64 -10.54 3.38
C PRO A 74 -21.19 -10.97 3.63
N ASP A 75 -20.74 -11.98 2.90
CA ASP A 75 -19.38 -12.49 2.99
C ASP A 75 -18.49 -11.79 1.96
N ILE A 76 -17.63 -10.93 2.47
CA ILE A 76 -16.57 -10.23 1.74
C ILE A 76 -15.20 -10.62 2.29
N SER A 77 -15.10 -11.72 3.04
CA SER A 77 -13.82 -12.18 3.57
C SER A 77 -12.92 -12.63 2.42
N GLY A 78 -11.63 -12.32 2.52
CA GLY A 78 -10.69 -12.60 1.45
C GLY A 78 -9.40 -11.80 1.54
N TYR A 79 -8.56 -12.00 0.53
CA TYR A 79 -7.31 -11.29 0.33
C TYR A 79 -7.49 -10.40 -0.88
N TYR A 80 -6.96 -9.19 -0.82
CA TYR A 80 -7.24 -8.12 -1.76
C TYR A 80 -5.98 -7.32 -2.05
N LEU A 81 -5.96 -6.66 -3.21
CA LEU A 81 -4.90 -5.77 -3.64
C LEU A 81 -5.44 -4.35 -3.74
N ASP A 82 -4.86 -3.40 -3.01
CA ASP A 82 -5.25 -1.99 -3.04
C ASP A 82 -4.46 -1.14 -4.06
N ALA A 83 -3.58 -1.79 -4.86
CA ALA A 83 -2.78 -1.14 -5.87
C ALA A 83 -3.59 -0.64 -7.09
N THR A 84 -3.26 0.55 -7.60
CA THR A 84 -3.85 1.13 -8.80
C THR A 84 -2.93 2.08 -9.56
N TYR A 85 -3.02 2.08 -10.89
CA TYR A 85 -2.40 3.11 -11.75
C TYR A 85 -3.33 4.29 -12.04
N THR A 86 -4.59 4.24 -11.61
CA THR A 86 -5.50 5.39 -11.75
C THR A 86 -5.02 6.50 -10.80
N PRO A 87 -4.72 7.71 -11.30
CA PRO A 87 -4.26 8.80 -10.45
C PRO A 87 -5.37 9.24 -9.50
N LEU A 88 -5.04 9.72 -8.29
CA LEU A 88 -6.06 10.24 -7.38
C LEU A 88 -6.80 11.43 -8.02
N GLN A 89 -6.03 12.38 -8.52
CA GLN A 89 -6.54 13.59 -9.16
C GLN A 89 -6.46 13.52 -10.69
N ARG A 90 -7.46 14.06 -11.37
CA ARG A 90 -7.52 14.10 -12.83
C ARG A 90 -6.38 14.95 -13.40
N PRO A 91 -5.52 14.40 -14.28
CA PRO A 91 -4.47 15.17 -14.95
C PRO A 91 -5.02 16.33 -15.78
N ASP A 92 -4.28 17.44 -15.89
CA ASP A 92 -4.74 18.63 -16.64
C ASP A 92 -5.10 18.31 -18.10
N ARG A 93 -4.34 17.40 -18.74
CA ARG A 93 -4.59 16.96 -20.12
C ARG A 93 -5.93 16.24 -20.31
N LEU A 94 -6.57 15.79 -19.21
CA LEU A 94 -7.84 15.06 -19.20
C LEU A 94 -8.96 15.84 -18.50
N LYS A 95 -8.78 17.13 -18.17
CA LYS A 95 -9.72 17.91 -17.34
C LYS A 95 -11.22 17.80 -17.74
N ASN A 96 -11.51 17.67 -19.03
CA ASN A 96 -12.87 17.58 -19.57
C ASN A 96 -13.30 16.15 -19.93
N LYS A 97 -12.59 15.14 -19.42
CA LYS A 97 -12.77 13.74 -19.77
C LYS A 97 -12.75 12.89 -18.51
N ALA A 98 -13.92 12.67 -17.94
CA ALA A 98 -14.07 11.87 -16.73
C ALA A 98 -13.84 10.37 -16.98
N PHE A 99 -14.15 9.90 -18.19
CA PHE A 99 -14.05 8.51 -18.58
C PHE A 99 -13.28 8.35 -19.89
N PHE A 100 -12.41 7.35 -19.92
CA PHE A 100 -11.83 6.78 -21.12
C PHE A 100 -12.84 5.86 -21.82
N THR A 101 -12.68 5.69 -23.13
CA THR A 101 -13.15 4.47 -23.80
C THR A 101 -12.31 3.27 -23.33
N GLU A 102 -12.75 2.04 -23.60
CA GLU A 102 -11.94 0.86 -23.26
C GLU A 102 -10.56 0.92 -23.93
N GLU A 103 -10.51 1.28 -25.21
CA GLU A 103 -9.26 1.41 -25.99
C GLU A 103 -8.30 2.44 -25.37
N GLU A 104 -8.84 3.57 -24.93
CA GLU A 104 -8.05 4.63 -24.30
C GLU A 104 -7.56 4.26 -22.91
N ALA A 105 -8.36 3.55 -22.11
CA ALA A 105 -7.96 3.07 -20.80
C ALA A 105 -6.79 2.07 -20.94
N LEU A 106 -6.84 1.21 -21.94
CA LEU A 106 -5.78 0.26 -22.25
C LEU A 106 -4.50 0.94 -22.77
N ALA A 107 -4.64 1.95 -23.63
CA ALA A 107 -3.52 2.75 -24.10
C ALA A 107 -2.86 3.53 -22.95
N GLU A 108 -3.65 4.12 -22.06
CA GLU A 108 -3.16 4.82 -20.88
C GLU A 108 -2.45 3.86 -19.92
N LEU A 109 -3.05 2.71 -19.64
CA LEU A 109 -2.45 1.67 -18.81
C LEU A 109 -1.10 1.23 -19.39
N THR A 110 -1.07 0.92 -20.69
CA THR A 110 0.17 0.55 -21.40
C THR A 110 1.24 1.63 -21.27
N ARG A 111 0.86 2.91 -21.44
CA ARG A 111 1.77 4.05 -21.29
C ARG A 111 2.36 4.13 -19.88
N VAL A 112 1.54 3.95 -18.85
CA VAL A 112 1.98 3.99 -17.45
C VAL A 112 2.88 2.80 -17.13
N ILE A 113 2.50 1.58 -17.54
CA ILE A 113 3.31 0.37 -17.36
C ILE A 113 4.69 0.53 -18.02
N ILE A 114 4.75 1.00 -19.27
CA ILE A 114 6.02 1.22 -19.98
C ILE A 114 6.86 2.28 -19.28
N ALA A 115 6.24 3.33 -18.73
CA ALA A 115 6.97 4.36 -18.00
C ALA A 115 7.53 3.81 -16.67
N ASP A 116 6.72 3.04 -15.94
CA ASP A 116 7.08 2.40 -14.67
C ASP A 116 8.19 1.37 -14.85
N ALA A 117 8.12 0.57 -15.93
CA ALA A 117 9.13 -0.44 -16.28
C ALA A 117 10.52 0.14 -16.62
N LYS A 118 10.66 1.45 -16.90
CA LYS A 118 11.98 2.05 -17.19
C LYS A 118 12.87 2.05 -15.97
N VAL A 119 14.13 1.62 -16.12
CA VAL A 119 15.14 1.63 -15.07
C VAL A 119 16.13 2.76 -15.35
N ASP A 120 16.34 3.67 -14.39
CA ASP A 120 17.48 4.59 -14.44
C ASP A 120 18.69 3.89 -13.80
N PRO A 121 19.75 3.58 -14.57
CA PRO A 121 20.93 2.91 -14.03
C PRO A 121 21.72 3.75 -13.02
N LYS A 122 21.39 5.03 -12.84
CA LYS A 122 21.99 5.91 -11.82
C LYS A 122 21.26 5.85 -10.47
N ASP A 123 20.05 5.31 -10.43
CA ASP A 123 19.30 5.15 -9.20
C ASP A 123 19.66 3.81 -8.55
N VAL A 124 20.42 3.87 -7.45
CA VAL A 124 20.79 2.69 -6.65
C VAL A 124 19.70 2.47 -5.60
N HIS A 125 18.49 2.19 -6.08
CA HIS A 125 17.33 1.83 -5.27
C HIS A 125 16.94 0.39 -5.61
N TYR A 126 16.21 -0.29 -4.72
CA TYR A 126 15.72 -1.64 -4.99
C TYR A 126 14.86 -1.63 -6.26
N ASP A 127 15.22 -2.47 -7.23
CA ASP A 127 14.42 -2.64 -8.44
C ASP A 127 13.40 -3.76 -8.22
N TRP A 128 12.19 -3.37 -7.83
CA TRP A 128 11.07 -4.30 -7.58
C TRP A 128 10.72 -5.14 -8.81
N LYS A 129 11.09 -4.69 -10.01
CA LYS A 129 10.95 -5.41 -11.29
C LYS A 129 11.69 -6.73 -11.29
N GLU A 130 12.88 -6.77 -10.69
CA GLU A 130 13.73 -7.96 -10.66
C GLU A 130 13.06 -9.12 -9.92
N TYR A 131 12.13 -8.80 -9.01
CA TYR A 131 11.41 -9.75 -8.18
C TYR A 131 9.97 -10.00 -8.61
N GLY A 132 9.49 -9.37 -9.68
CA GLY A 132 8.12 -9.60 -10.14
C GLY A 132 7.04 -8.85 -9.35
N MET A 133 7.40 -7.80 -8.61
CA MET A 133 6.54 -7.17 -7.59
C MET A 133 5.97 -5.80 -8.01
N ASP A 134 6.08 -5.41 -9.28
CA ASP A 134 5.47 -4.19 -9.77
C ASP A 134 3.95 -4.32 -9.94
N GLY A 135 3.27 -3.17 -9.95
CA GLY A 135 1.82 -3.08 -10.09
C GLY A 135 1.31 -3.69 -11.40
N TRP A 136 2.12 -3.66 -12.46
CA TRP A 136 1.80 -4.30 -13.73
C TRP A 136 1.97 -5.82 -13.73
N GLN A 137 2.74 -6.36 -12.79
CA GLN A 137 2.89 -7.80 -12.54
C GLN A 137 1.86 -8.30 -11.53
N SER A 138 1.23 -7.36 -10.81
CA SER A 138 0.10 -7.60 -9.91
C SER A 138 -1.23 -7.57 -10.66
N PRO A 139 -2.29 -8.25 -10.18
CA PRO A 139 -3.59 -8.34 -10.86
C PRO A 139 -4.44 -7.06 -10.77
N ILE A 140 -3.83 -5.88 -10.89
CA ILE A 140 -4.51 -4.57 -10.85
C ILE A 140 -5.69 -4.52 -11.82
N ARG A 141 -6.74 -3.80 -11.44
CA ARG A 141 -7.90 -3.57 -12.30
C ARG A 141 -7.82 -2.17 -12.89
N PRO A 142 -7.67 -2.02 -14.22
CA PRO A 142 -7.74 -0.70 -14.81
C PRO A 142 -9.15 -0.13 -14.63
N SER A 143 -9.24 1.17 -14.41
CA SER A 143 -10.51 1.89 -14.34
C SER A 143 -10.72 2.65 -15.65
N LEU A 144 -11.97 2.75 -16.10
CA LEU A 144 -12.30 3.72 -17.16
C LEU A 144 -12.22 5.16 -16.66
N ARG A 145 -12.20 5.37 -15.33
CA ARG A 145 -12.09 6.72 -14.79
C ARG A 145 -10.68 7.26 -15.02
N THR A 146 -10.62 8.55 -15.32
CA THR A 146 -9.36 9.28 -15.46
C THR A 146 -8.81 9.80 -14.12
N SER A 147 -9.54 9.57 -13.03
CA SER A 147 -9.19 9.89 -11.64
C SER A 147 -9.90 8.95 -10.67
N LEU A 148 -9.33 8.73 -9.50
CA LEU A 148 -10.03 8.04 -8.40
C LEU A 148 -11.08 8.96 -7.76
N ILE A 149 -10.81 10.27 -7.65
CA ILE A 149 -11.80 11.24 -7.16
C ILE A 149 -12.99 11.25 -8.12
N VAL A 150 -14.18 11.05 -7.54
CA VAL A 150 -15.47 11.04 -8.24
C VAL A 150 -16.33 12.24 -7.85
N ASP A 151 -16.11 12.79 -6.65
CA ASP A 151 -16.71 14.02 -6.18
C ASP A 151 -15.64 14.86 -5.48
N PRO A 152 -15.36 16.10 -5.93
CA PRO A 152 -16.01 16.83 -7.02
C PRO A 152 -15.89 16.20 -8.42
N GLU A 153 -16.83 16.51 -9.31
CA GLU A 153 -16.91 15.93 -10.67
C GLU A 153 -15.68 16.21 -11.54
N ASP A 154 -14.96 17.30 -11.26
CA ASP A 154 -13.70 17.65 -11.92
C ASP A 154 -12.55 16.67 -11.60
N GLY A 155 -12.79 15.74 -10.67
CA GLY A 155 -11.86 14.69 -10.29
C GLY A 155 -10.64 15.23 -9.54
N ARG A 156 -10.76 16.38 -8.86
CA ARG A 156 -9.66 17.01 -8.13
C ARG A 156 -9.99 17.21 -6.66
N LEU A 157 -8.95 17.34 -5.86
CA LEU A 157 -9.13 17.70 -4.46
C LEU A 157 -9.75 19.10 -4.38
N PRO A 158 -10.71 19.31 -3.46
CA PRO A 158 -11.21 20.65 -3.18
C PRO A 158 -10.06 21.59 -2.77
N PRO A 159 -10.22 22.90 -2.98
CA PRO A 159 -9.28 23.88 -2.45
C PRO A 159 -9.02 23.69 -0.96
N LEU A 160 -7.77 23.90 -0.56
CA LEU A 160 -7.41 23.92 0.85
C LEU A 160 -7.93 25.19 1.51
N THR A 161 -8.31 25.08 2.79
CA THR A 161 -8.63 26.26 3.60
C THR A 161 -7.40 27.16 3.82
N PRO A 162 -7.57 28.46 4.11
CA PRO A 162 -6.44 29.35 4.43
C PRO A 162 -5.58 28.81 5.58
N GLU A 163 -6.20 28.22 6.60
CA GLU A 163 -5.52 27.61 7.74
C GLU A 163 -4.66 26.42 7.28
N ALA A 164 -5.19 25.57 6.40
CA ALA A 164 -4.47 24.43 5.86
C ALA A 164 -3.30 24.84 4.96
N GLN A 165 -3.48 25.87 4.13
CA GLN A 165 -2.42 26.46 3.34
C GLN A 165 -1.28 26.98 4.23
N LYS A 166 -1.63 27.68 5.32
CA LYS A 166 -0.65 28.14 6.32
C LYS A 166 0.07 26.96 6.99
N ARG A 167 -0.65 25.93 7.45
CA ARG A 167 -0.04 24.73 8.06
C ARG A 167 0.95 24.05 7.12
N ARG A 168 0.60 23.91 5.83
CA ARG A 168 1.50 23.34 4.81
C ARG A 168 2.73 24.22 4.59
N ALA A 169 2.55 25.54 4.50
CA ALA A 169 3.65 26.49 4.35
C ALA A 169 4.60 26.48 5.56
N ASP A 170 4.07 26.50 6.78
CA ASP A 170 4.85 26.42 8.02
C ASP A 170 5.64 25.11 8.08
N ARG A 171 5.03 23.97 7.69
CA ARG A 171 5.71 22.67 7.63
C ARG A 171 6.85 22.68 6.60
N ALA A 172 6.62 23.24 5.42
CA ALA A 172 7.64 23.37 4.39
C ALA A 172 8.78 24.32 4.82
N ALA A 173 8.46 25.45 5.46
CA ALA A 173 9.46 26.37 5.99
C ALA A 173 10.29 25.72 7.11
N ALA A 174 9.64 25.03 8.05
CA ALA A 174 10.32 24.25 9.07
C ALA A 174 11.23 23.19 8.43
N ALA A 175 10.80 22.52 7.36
CA ALA A 175 11.65 21.56 6.65
C ALA A 175 12.93 22.19 6.09
N ARG A 176 12.87 23.44 5.56
CA ARG A 176 14.01 24.17 4.97
C ARG A 176 15.05 24.66 5.97
N VAL A 177 14.67 24.94 7.21
CA VAL A 177 15.58 25.46 8.27
C VAL A 177 16.56 24.40 8.77
N ARG A 178 16.29 23.12 8.49
CA ARG A 178 17.04 22.01 9.07
C ARG A 178 18.04 21.46 8.04
N ASP A 179 19.24 21.13 8.51
CA ASP A 179 20.41 20.82 7.69
C ASP A 179 20.15 19.72 6.62
N PRO A 180 20.32 20.02 5.31
CA PRO A 180 20.11 19.07 4.22
C PRO A 180 21.20 17.99 4.10
N GLN A 181 22.37 18.17 4.74
CA GLN A 181 23.50 17.22 4.68
C GLN A 181 23.37 16.09 5.70
N VAL A 182 22.75 16.35 6.86
CA VAL A 182 22.50 15.33 7.90
C VAL A 182 21.15 14.67 7.61
N GLY A 183 21.10 13.93 6.50
CA GLY A 183 19.92 13.34 5.85
C GLY A 183 19.07 12.33 6.65
N VAL A 184 19.08 12.38 7.98
CA VAL A 184 18.21 11.56 8.87
C VAL A 184 16.73 11.99 8.80
N ARG A 185 16.40 12.92 7.89
CA ARG A 185 15.06 13.46 7.62
C ARG A 185 14.24 12.70 6.60
N THR A 186 14.75 11.63 6.03
CA THR A 186 13.97 10.67 5.24
C THR A 186 13.30 9.58 6.10
N LEU A 187 13.51 9.61 7.43
CA LEU A 187 12.82 8.74 8.40
C LEU A 187 11.55 9.30 9.10
N PRO A 188 10.86 10.39 8.67
CA PRO A 188 9.74 10.92 9.41
C PRO A 188 8.46 10.11 9.19
N SER A 189 8.39 9.29 8.14
CA SER A 189 7.19 8.50 7.88
C SER A 189 7.08 7.36 8.89
N PHE A 190 5.88 7.14 9.42
CA PHE A 190 5.63 6.01 10.32
C PHE A 190 5.92 4.66 9.66
N TYR A 191 5.87 4.61 8.33
CA TYR A 191 6.28 3.46 7.54
C TYR A 191 7.77 3.15 7.65
N THR A 192 8.66 4.12 7.36
CA THR A 192 10.12 3.93 7.49
C THR A 192 10.58 3.67 8.92
N ARG A 193 9.74 4.02 9.91
CA ARG A 193 9.96 3.76 11.33
C ARG A 193 9.26 2.50 11.84
N CYS A 194 8.56 1.75 10.98
CA CYS A 194 7.87 0.51 11.35
C CYS A 194 6.81 0.69 12.45
N ILE A 195 6.23 1.89 12.54
CA ILE A 195 5.18 2.24 13.52
C ILE A 195 3.79 1.99 12.93
N MET A 196 3.64 2.20 11.63
CA MET A 196 2.41 1.92 10.88
C MET A 196 2.73 1.51 9.46
N GLY A 197 1.85 0.75 8.84
CA GLY A 197 1.90 0.39 7.44
C GLY A 197 1.67 1.57 6.50
N ASN A 198 1.85 1.29 5.21
CA ASN A 198 1.72 2.27 4.13
C ASN A 198 0.33 2.93 4.06
N ALA A 199 -0.73 2.21 4.41
CA ALA A 199 -2.09 2.74 4.42
C ALA A 199 -2.45 3.49 5.71
N GLY A 200 -1.60 3.44 6.75
CA GLY A 200 -1.69 4.12 8.06
C GLY A 200 -3.02 4.82 8.38
N GLY A 201 -4.02 4.04 8.83
CA GLY A 201 -5.38 4.50 9.16
C GLY A 201 -6.22 5.12 8.03
N GLY A 202 -5.62 5.54 6.91
CA GLY A 202 -6.27 6.19 5.77
C GLY A 202 -6.83 5.23 4.72
N PRO A 203 -7.26 5.73 3.56
CA PRO A 203 -7.90 4.91 2.53
C PRO A 203 -7.03 3.76 2.01
N LEU A 204 -7.66 2.61 1.72
CA LEU A 204 -7.03 1.43 1.11
C LEU A 204 -6.89 1.63 -0.40
N VAL A 205 -6.00 2.54 -0.78
CA VAL A 205 -5.57 2.74 -2.16
C VAL A 205 -4.07 3.03 -2.17
N ARG A 206 -3.32 2.20 -2.88
CA ARG A 206 -1.89 2.38 -3.13
C ARG A 206 -1.66 2.70 -4.61
N GLY A 207 -1.05 3.84 -4.88
CA GLY A 207 -0.99 4.42 -6.22
C GLY A 207 -2.07 5.47 -6.45
N GLY A 208 -1.73 6.47 -7.26
CA GLY A 208 -2.52 7.68 -7.41
C GLY A 208 -2.48 8.68 -6.25
N ASN A 209 -2.12 8.29 -5.03
CA ASN A 209 -1.95 9.21 -3.89
C ASN A 209 -0.81 10.22 -4.12
N PRO A 210 -1.04 11.53 -3.92
CA PRO A 210 -0.02 12.57 -4.01
C PRO A 210 0.74 12.67 -2.69
N ASP A 211 1.61 11.71 -2.36
CA ASP A 211 2.56 11.92 -1.26
C ASP A 211 3.82 12.61 -1.81
N PRO A 212 4.10 13.87 -1.43
CA PRO A 212 5.28 14.62 -1.85
C PRO A 212 6.60 14.14 -1.20
N VAL A 213 6.60 13.13 -0.32
CA VAL A 213 7.82 12.51 0.23
C VAL A 213 8.22 11.23 -0.52
N SER A 214 7.35 10.77 -1.42
CA SER A 214 7.62 9.66 -2.31
C SER A 214 8.00 10.20 -3.69
N THR A 215 9.29 10.31 -3.97
CA THR A 215 9.79 10.31 -5.36
C THR A 215 9.44 9.03 -6.11
N VAL A 216 8.80 8.07 -5.44
CA VAL A 216 8.15 6.88 -6.00
C VAL A 216 6.65 7.14 -6.20
N GLY A 217 6.35 8.15 -7.00
CA GLY A 217 5.05 8.30 -7.63
C GLY A 217 4.82 7.24 -8.70
N SER A 218 4.92 5.94 -8.37
CA SER A 218 4.48 4.84 -9.25
C SER A 218 4.60 3.42 -8.68
N GLU A 219 5.10 3.19 -7.46
CA GLU A 219 5.15 1.82 -6.90
C GLU A 219 3.77 1.31 -6.44
N ALA A 220 2.73 1.42 -7.28
CA ALA A 220 1.63 0.48 -7.22
C ALA A 220 2.25 -0.92 -7.25
N GLY A 221 2.07 -1.77 -6.24
CA GLY A 221 2.68 -3.10 -6.23
C GLY A 221 3.12 -3.58 -4.86
N VAL A 222 4.22 -3.05 -4.32
CA VAL A 222 4.89 -3.62 -3.13
C VAL A 222 4.06 -3.50 -1.84
N THR A 223 3.68 -4.61 -1.20
CA THR A 223 2.99 -4.60 0.11
C THR A 223 1.66 -3.83 0.09
N ALA A 224 0.99 -3.87 -1.07
CA ALA A 224 -0.33 -3.32 -1.40
C ALA A 224 -1.47 -4.33 -1.10
N GLU A 225 -1.16 -5.39 -0.38
CA GLU A 225 -2.06 -6.48 -0.06
C GLU A 225 -2.73 -6.25 1.28
N PHE A 226 -3.99 -6.66 1.39
CA PHE A 226 -4.70 -6.70 2.66
C PHE A 226 -5.69 -7.85 2.72
N GLN A 227 -6.05 -8.24 3.93
CA GLN A 227 -7.02 -9.28 4.21
C GLN A 227 -8.23 -8.68 4.94
N ILE A 228 -9.42 -9.04 4.50
CA ILE A 228 -10.65 -8.85 5.27
C ILE A 228 -10.98 -10.17 5.98
N VAL A 229 -11.11 -10.10 7.30
CA VAL A 229 -11.56 -11.21 8.15
C VAL A 229 -12.86 -10.81 8.82
N GLN A 230 -13.88 -11.67 8.74
CA GLN A 230 -15.15 -11.44 9.41
C GLN A 230 -15.35 -12.43 10.57
N SER A 231 -15.97 -11.94 11.64
CA SER A 231 -16.47 -12.74 12.74
C SER A 231 -17.83 -12.18 13.19
N PRO A 232 -18.65 -12.92 13.97
CA PRO A 232 -19.91 -12.38 14.46
C PRO A 232 -19.70 -11.04 15.19
N GLY A 233 -20.30 -9.97 14.67
CA GLY A 233 -20.23 -8.63 15.25
C GLY A 233 -18.94 -7.84 14.99
N TYR A 234 -17.99 -8.36 14.20
CA TYR A 234 -16.76 -7.63 13.84
C TYR A 234 -16.29 -7.94 12.42
N ALA A 235 -15.73 -6.93 11.75
CA ALA A 235 -14.81 -7.11 10.64
C ALA A 235 -13.41 -6.67 11.07
N MET A 236 -12.38 -7.23 10.46
CA MET A 236 -11.00 -6.79 10.60
C MET A 236 -10.38 -6.63 9.23
N ILE A 237 -9.68 -5.53 9.02
CA ILE A 237 -8.83 -5.31 7.86
C ILE A 237 -7.38 -5.40 8.35
N LEU A 238 -6.62 -6.34 7.80
CA LEU A 238 -5.21 -6.53 8.09
C LEU A 238 -4.40 -6.19 6.84
N THR A 239 -3.57 -5.16 6.87
CA THR A 239 -2.67 -4.84 5.75
C THR A 239 -1.38 -5.63 5.85
N GLU A 240 -0.78 -6.02 4.73
CA GLU A 240 0.51 -6.72 4.72
C GLU A 240 1.63 -5.82 5.26
N SER A 241 1.68 -4.57 4.80
CA SER A 241 2.59 -3.55 5.34
C SER A 241 2.42 -3.37 6.86
N ASN A 242 3.46 -3.66 7.65
CA ASN A 242 3.53 -3.53 9.11
C ASN A 242 2.40 -4.19 9.92
N TYR A 243 1.56 -5.03 9.30
CA TYR A 243 0.46 -5.73 9.97
C TYR A 243 -0.54 -4.81 10.70
N ASP A 244 -0.88 -3.66 10.10
CA ASP A 244 -1.90 -2.79 10.68
C ASP A 244 -3.24 -3.54 10.73
N ALA A 245 -3.74 -3.79 11.94
CA ALA A 245 -5.02 -4.45 12.17
C ALA A 245 -6.10 -3.41 12.53
N ARG A 246 -6.98 -3.08 11.57
CA ARG A 246 -8.15 -2.25 11.81
C ARG A 246 -9.31 -3.13 12.27
N ILE A 247 -9.64 -3.05 13.55
CA ILE A 247 -10.76 -3.77 14.14
C ILE A 247 -12.02 -2.90 14.03
N ILE A 248 -13.07 -3.44 13.41
CA ILE A 248 -14.29 -2.73 13.07
C ILE A 248 -15.47 -3.43 13.75
N PRO A 249 -15.93 -2.94 14.93
CA PRO A 249 -17.16 -3.40 15.55
C PRO A 249 -18.38 -3.12 14.67
N LEU A 250 -19.29 -4.09 14.58
CA LEU A 250 -20.51 -4.05 13.77
C LEU A 250 -21.81 -4.06 14.60
N ASP A 251 -21.69 -3.89 15.92
CA ASP A 251 -22.79 -4.03 16.88
C ASP A 251 -23.49 -2.71 17.22
N GLY A 252 -23.20 -1.64 16.48
CA GLY A 252 -23.82 -0.33 16.66
C GLY A 252 -23.38 0.43 17.91
N ARG A 253 -22.33 -0.03 18.63
CA ARG A 253 -21.79 0.71 19.76
C ARG A 253 -21.25 2.08 19.32
N PRO A 254 -21.32 3.12 20.17
CA PRO A 254 -20.82 4.44 19.81
C PRO A 254 -19.28 4.45 19.64
N HIS A 255 -18.78 5.50 18.98
CA HIS A 255 -17.36 5.81 18.97
C HIS A 255 -16.82 6.09 20.38
N ALA A 256 -15.52 5.87 20.56
CA ALA A 256 -14.83 6.28 21.77
C ALA A 256 -14.89 7.81 21.94
N PRO A 257 -14.81 8.33 23.18
CA PRO A 257 -14.72 9.77 23.41
C PRO A 257 -13.59 10.39 22.57
N GLN A 258 -13.80 11.60 22.04
CA GLN A 258 -12.85 12.30 21.15
C GLN A 258 -11.45 12.53 21.76
N THR A 259 -11.31 12.39 23.08
CA THR A 259 -10.02 12.44 23.79
C THR A 259 -9.18 11.17 23.62
N VAL A 260 -9.79 10.05 23.24
CA VAL A 260 -9.09 8.79 22.96
C VAL A 260 -8.79 8.74 21.48
N ARG A 261 -7.52 8.96 21.13
CA ARG A 261 -7.06 9.03 19.74
C ARG A 261 -6.03 7.95 19.45
N THR A 262 -6.14 7.31 18.30
CA THR A 262 -5.27 6.20 17.89
C THR A 262 -4.70 6.47 16.50
N TRP A 263 -3.60 5.79 16.17
CA TRP A 263 -2.96 5.97 14.86
C TRP A 263 -3.81 5.44 13.70
N LEU A 264 -4.55 4.35 13.91
CA LEU A 264 -5.47 3.78 12.91
C LEU A 264 -6.89 4.37 12.98
N GLY A 265 -7.15 5.31 13.91
CA GLY A 265 -8.49 5.81 14.21
C GLY A 265 -9.37 4.82 14.99
N ASP A 266 -10.60 5.24 15.27
CA ASP A 266 -11.65 4.43 15.89
C ASP A 266 -12.74 4.16 14.85
N SER A 267 -12.79 2.92 14.34
CA SER A 267 -13.73 2.50 13.30
C SER A 267 -15.03 1.95 13.88
N ARG A 268 -16.16 2.21 13.22
CA ARG A 268 -17.47 1.58 13.46
C ARG A 268 -18.08 1.22 12.12
N GLY A 269 -18.64 0.02 12.02
CA GLY A 269 -19.22 -0.46 10.78
C GLY A 269 -20.66 -0.89 10.92
N HIS A 270 -21.36 -0.92 9.79
CA HIS A 270 -22.68 -1.51 9.65
C HIS A 270 -22.90 -1.98 8.21
N TRP A 271 -23.88 -2.86 8.02
CA TRP A 271 -24.25 -3.35 6.69
C TRP A 271 -25.41 -2.56 6.10
N GLU A 272 -25.20 -2.02 4.91
CA GLU A 272 -26.26 -1.49 4.05
C GLU A 272 -26.49 -2.45 2.88
N ARG A 273 -27.47 -3.34 3.03
CA ARG A 273 -27.72 -4.46 2.10
C ARG A 273 -26.49 -5.35 1.97
N ASN A 274 -25.71 -5.18 0.89
CA ASN A 274 -24.49 -5.95 0.57
C ASN A 274 -23.21 -5.11 0.70
N THR A 275 -23.31 -3.91 1.28
CA THR A 275 -22.20 -2.97 1.43
C THR A 275 -21.81 -2.88 2.89
N LEU A 276 -20.55 -3.14 3.22
CA LEU A 276 -20.01 -2.80 4.53
C LEU A 276 -19.66 -1.31 4.50
N VAL A 277 -20.33 -0.53 5.34
CA VAL A 277 -20.03 0.89 5.53
C VAL A 277 -19.21 1.00 6.80
N VAL A 278 -18.08 1.71 6.75
CA VAL A 278 -17.17 1.89 7.89
C VAL A 278 -16.92 3.38 8.07
N GLU A 279 -17.33 3.92 9.21
CA GLU A 279 -16.96 5.26 9.65
C GLU A 279 -15.76 5.17 10.58
N THR A 280 -14.71 5.94 10.30
CA THR A 280 -13.53 6.04 11.15
C THR A 280 -13.28 7.49 11.52
N THR A 281 -13.12 7.73 12.83
CA THR A 281 -12.83 9.04 13.42
C THR A 281 -11.65 8.91 14.41
N ASN A 282 -11.45 9.91 15.28
CA ASN A 282 -10.46 9.87 16.36
C ASN A 282 -9.01 9.57 15.91
N PHE A 283 -8.65 9.96 14.68
CA PHE A 283 -7.28 9.89 14.22
C PHE A 283 -6.37 10.78 15.08
N ASN A 284 -5.17 10.29 15.34
CA ASN A 284 -4.09 11.09 15.91
C ASN A 284 -3.59 12.11 14.88
N ASP A 285 -3.27 13.34 15.27
CA ASP A 285 -2.83 14.44 14.39
C ASP A 285 -1.34 14.82 14.58
N LYS A 286 -0.61 14.02 15.37
CA LYS A 286 0.78 14.29 15.75
C LYS A 286 1.76 14.07 14.61
N SER A 287 2.23 15.17 14.05
CA SER A 287 3.38 15.23 13.14
C SER A 287 4.68 14.68 13.80
N PRO A 288 5.54 13.91 13.10
CA PRO A 288 5.63 13.74 11.64
C PRO A 288 4.66 12.78 10.93
N GLY A 289 3.62 12.21 11.54
CA GLY A 289 2.63 11.40 10.78
C GLY A 289 1.15 11.52 11.19
N THR A 290 0.33 10.62 10.62
CA THR A 290 -1.16 10.58 10.57
C THR A 290 -1.88 11.88 10.23
N ASN A 291 -1.33 12.67 9.33
CA ASN A 291 -2.10 13.73 8.68
C ASN A 291 -2.28 13.34 7.23
N TYR A 292 -3.27 12.48 6.95
CA TYR A 292 -3.65 12.09 5.59
C TYR A 292 -3.79 13.36 4.74
N GLN A 293 -2.85 13.56 3.83
CA GLN A 293 -2.74 14.79 3.02
C GLN A 293 -2.79 16.11 3.80
N GLY A 294 -2.26 16.15 5.02
CA GLY A 294 -2.24 17.35 5.86
C GLY A 294 -3.54 17.61 6.63
N SER A 295 -4.38 16.58 6.77
CA SER A 295 -5.56 16.58 7.63
C SER A 295 -5.24 16.95 9.10
N THR A 296 -6.29 17.23 9.85
CA THR A 296 -6.31 17.56 11.28
C THR A 296 -6.94 16.42 12.08
N ASP A 297 -7.08 16.64 13.39
CA ASP A 297 -7.82 15.76 14.29
C ASP A 297 -9.35 15.80 14.05
N ALA A 298 -9.84 16.70 13.18
CA ALA A 298 -11.23 16.69 12.71
C ALA A 298 -11.47 15.73 11.53
N LEU A 299 -10.45 14.97 11.11
CA LEU A 299 -10.59 13.98 10.04
C LEU A 299 -11.65 12.94 10.39
N LYS A 300 -12.62 12.80 9.49
CA LYS A 300 -13.57 11.70 9.41
C LYS A 300 -13.44 11.04 8.05
N MET A 301 -13.40 9.72 8.06
CA MET A 301 -13.34 8.89 6.86
C MET A 301 -14.55 7.95 6.85
N THR A 302 -15.30 7.95 5.76
CA THR A 302 -16.41 7.01 5.55
C THR A 302 -16.08 6.12 4.36
N GLU A 303 -15.85 4.84 4.60
CA GLU A 303 -15.50 3.82 3.62
C GLU A 303 -16.71 2.94 3.30
N ARG A 304 -16.79 2.43 2.08
CA ARG A 304 -17.84 1.52 1.61
C ARG A 304 -17.20 0.40 0.80
N PHE A 305 -17.43 -0.83 1.24
CA PHE A 305 -16.92 -2.04 0.60
C PHE A 305 -18.09 -2.81 0.01
N THR A 306 -18.20 -2.83 -1.31
CA THR A 306 -19.26 -3.56 -2.02
C THR A 306 -18.64 -4.63 -2.91
N LEU A 307 -18.92 -5.90 -2.66
CA LEU A 307 -18.53 -6.96 -3.59
C LEU A 307 -19.45 -6.88 -4.83
N ILE A 308 -18.92 -6.49 -5.99
CA ILE A 308 -19.70 -6.24 -7.22
C ILE A 308 -19.69 -7.41 -8.20
N ASN A 309 -18.78 -8.35 -7.98
CA ASN A 309 -18.67 -9.65 -8.65
C ASN A 309 -17.83 -10.58 -7.75
N PRO A 310 -17.68 -11.88 -8.05
CA PRO A 310 -16.97 -12.82 -7.17
C PRO A 310 -15.53 -12.43 -6.80
N THR A 311 -14.88 -11.59 -7.59
CA THR A 311 -13.44 -11.30 -7.48
C THR A 311 -13.10 -9.82 -7.30
N THR A 312 -14.08 -8.93 -7.16
CA THR A 312 -13.82 -7.48 -7.13
C THR A 312 -14.70 -6.77 -6.11
N ILE A 313 -14.06 -6.05 -5.20
CA ILE A 313 -14.71 -5.06 -4.34
C ILE A 313 -14.67 -3.71 -5.06
N LYS A 314 -15.83 -3.06 -5.18
CA LYS A 314 -15.91 -1.63 -5.38
C LYS A 314 -15.67 -0.98 -4.02
N TYR A 315 -14.54 -0.30 -3.90
CA TYR A 315 -14.14 0.43 -2.70
C TYR A 315 -14.40 1.91 -2.93
N GLU A 316 -15.21 2.51 -2.07
CA GLU A 316 -15.50 3.95 -2.11
C GLU A 316 -15.12 4.53 -0.75
N TYR A 317 -14.56 5.73 -0.75
CA TYR A 317 -14.28 6.44 0.49
C TYR A 317 -14.59 7.92 0.34
N THR A 318 -15.04 8.52 1.44
CA THR A 318 -15.29 9.96 1.58
C THR A 318 -14.44 10.49 2.71
N ILE A 319 -13.79 11.63 2.46
CA ILE A 319 -12.92 12.32 3.41
C ILE A 319 -13.56 13.65 3.79
N GLU A 320 -13.66 13.85 5.10
CA GLU A 320 -14.21 15.05 5.71
C GLU A 320 -13.20 15.63 6.69
N ASP A 321 -12.74 16.85 6.43
CA ASP A 321 -11.99 17.64 7.40
C ASP A 321 -12.17 19.14 7.05
N PRO A 322 -13.07 19.84 7.75
CA PRO A 322 -13.41 21.22 7.45
C PRO A 322 -12.26 22.20 7.75
N HIS A 323 -11.22 21.77 8.47
CA HIS A 323 -10.04 22.58 8.72
C HIS A 323 -8.94 22.34 7.67
N THR A 324 -9.17 21.44 6.71
CA THR A 324 -8.22 21.10 5.65
C THR A 324 -8.76 21.40 4.27
N TRP A 325 -9.95 20.91 3.94
CA TRP A 325 -10.59 21.12 2.64
C TRP A 325 -11.85 21.97 2.77
N THR A 326 -12.16 22.75 1.73
CA THR A 326 -13.35 23.63 1.72
C THR A 326 -14.68 22.86 1.65
N ARG A 327 -14.64 21.57 1.29
CA ARG A 327 -15.79 20.64 1.28
C ARG A 327 -15.31 19.20 1.40
N PRO A 328 -16.18 18.26 1.79
CA PRO A 328 -15.93 16.83 1.62
C PRO A 328 -15.64 16.46 0.17
N TRP A 329 -14.91 15.36 -0.01
CA TRP A 329 -14.64 14.77 -1.31
C TRP A 329 -14.63 13.25 -1.21
N SER A 330 -14.93 12.60 -2.33
CA SER A 330 -15.08 11.15 -2.42
C SER A 330 -14.26 10.59 -3.58
N ALA A 331 -13.77 9.37 -3.39
CA ALA A 331 -13.04 8.63 -4.41
C ALA A 331 -13.48 7.17 -4.45
N GLU A 332 -13.18 6.52 -5.58
CA GLU A 332 -13.61 5.17 -5.91
C GLU A 332 -12.44 4.39 -6.53
N ALA A 333 -12.24 3.17 -6.08
CA ALA A 333 -11.27 2.22 -6.62
C ALA A 333 -11.90 0.83 -6.80
N LEU A 334 -11.33 0.06 -7.72
CA LEU A 334 -11.66 -1.36 -7.90
C LEU A 334 -10.55 -2.19 -7.28
N VAL A 335 -10.92 -2.99 -6.28
CA VAL A 335 -10.01 -3.77 -5.46
C VAL A 335 -10.18 -5.24 -5.80
N PRO A 336 -9.27 -5.84 -6.58
CA PRO A 336 -9.36 -7.25 -6.94
C PRO A 336 -9.01 -8.16 -5.76
N ARG A 337 -9.68 -9.31 -5.72
CA ARG A 337 -9.36 -10.43 -4.85
C ARG A 337 -8.09 -11.12 -5.37
N ILE A 338 -7.19 -11.48 -4.46
CA ILE A 338 -5.95 -12.20 -4.75
C ILE A 338 -5.92 -13.55 -4.03
N PRO A 339 -5.08 -14.51 -4.46
CA PRO A 339 -4.87 -15.77 -3.74
C PRO A 339 -4.22 -15.54 -2.36
N PRO A 340 -4.53 -16.39 -1.36
CA PRO A 340 -3.83 -16.38 -0.07
C PRO A 340 -2.38 -16.92 -0.18
N PRO A 341 -1.54 -16.72 0.86
CA PRO A 341 -1.76 -15.88 2.05
C PRO A 341 -1.22 -14.45 1.87
N LEU A 342 -1.37 -13.60 2.90
CA LEU A 342 -0.48 -12.43 3.05
C LEU A 342 0.92 -12.93 3.42
N PHE A 343 1.95 -12.26 2.95
CA PHE A 343 3.35 -12.62 3.20
C PHE A 343 3.91 -11.97 4.46
N GLU A 344 5.13 -12.39 4.82
CA GLU A 344 5.82 -11.80 5.95
C GLU A 344 6.31 -10.38 5.65
N PHE A 345 5.95 -9.39 6.47
CA PHE A 345 6.52 -8.05 6.41
C PHE A 345 7.45 -7.79 7.61
N ALA A 346 8.76 -7.77 7.37
CA ALA A 346 9.78 -7.55 8.38
C ALA A 346 10.51 -6.21 8.17
N CYS A 347 10.29 -5.26 9.08
CA CYS A 347 10.69 -3.86 8.87
C CYS A 347 12.10 -3.49 9.40
N HIS A 348 12.91 -4.43 9.91
CA HIS A 348 14.12 -4.06 10.67
C HIS A 348 15.42 -4.85 10.42
N GLU A 349 15.42 -6.02 9.77
CA GLU A 349 16.67 -6.76 9.56
C GLU A 349 17.50 -6.16 8.41
N GLN A 350 18.78 -5.88 8.68
CA GLN A 350 19.79 -5.42 7.70
C GLN A 350 19.48 -4.11 6.95
N ASN A 351 18.73 -3.17 7.55
CA ASN A 351 18.57 -1.84 6.97
C ASN A 351 19.87 -0.99 7.10
N TYR A 352 20.76 -1.12 6.12
CA TYR A 352 21.97 -0.28 5.98
C TYR A 352 21.70 1.06 5.28
N GLY A 353 20.44 1.36 4.92
CA GLY A 353 20.09 2.56 4.15
C GLY A 353 20.57 3.84 4.81
N LEU A 354 20.39 3.97 6.13
CA LEU A 354 20.87 5.13 6.87
C LEU A 354 22.40 5.26 6.83
N MET A 355 23.12 4.15 7.00
CA MET A 355 24.58 4.13 6.95
C MET A 355 25.08 4.53 5.56
N ASN A 356 24.47 3.99 4.51
CA ASN A 356 24.82 4.29 3.12
C ASN A 356 24.56 5.77 2.75
N VAL A 357 23.42 6.33 3.20
CA VAL A 357 23.07 7.74 2.98
C VAL A 357 24.08 8.66 3.66
N VAL A 358 24.43 8.40 4.92
CA VAL A 358 25.40 9.19 5.68
C VAL A 358 26.78 9.10 5.05
N MET A 359 27.24 7.89 4.71
CA MET A 359 28.52 7.66 4.05
C MET A 359 28.58 8.39 2.69
N GLY A 360 27.53 8.29 1.87
CA GLY A 360 27.45 8.99 0.58
C GLY A 360 27.46 10.51 0.72
N ALA A 361 26.81 11.06 1.75
CA ALA A 361 26.87 12.49 2.06
C ALA A 361 28.29 12.94 2.44
N GLN A 362 28.97 12.19 3.31
CA GLN A 362 30.35 12.47 3.73
C GLN A 362 31.36 12.37 2.57
N VAL A 363 31.17 11.42 1.66
CA VAL A 363 32.00 11.31 0.44
C VAL A 363 31.84 12.53 -0.44
N ARG A 364 30.60 12.95 -0.73
CA ARG A 364 30.32 14.15 -1.56
C ARG A 364 30.91 15.44 -0.95
N GLU A 365 30.86 15.57 0.37
CA GLU A 365 31.47 16.69 1.09
C GLU A 365 32.99 16.71 0.90
N LYS A 366 33.66 15.55 1.04
CA LYS A 366 35.12 15.42 0.84
C LYS A 366 35.55 15.72 -0.60
N GLU A 367 34.72 15.37 -1.58
CA GLU A 367 34.99 15.61 -3.01
C GLU A 367 34.82 17.07 -3.43
N GLY A 368 34.41 17.97 -2.51
CA GLY A 368 34.17 19.38 -2.83
C GLY A 368 32.94 19.60 -3.71
N GLY A 369 32.04 18.61 -3.79
CA GLY A 369 30.79 18.75 -4.50
C GLY A 369 29.93 19.84 -3.87
N PRO A 370 29.19 20.66 -4.65
CA PRO A 370 28.32 21.67 -4.08
C PRO A 370 27.35 21.01 -3.09
N ALA A 371 27.17 21.62 -1.93
CA ALA A 371 26.07 21.27 -1.03
C ALA A 371 24.78 21.31 -1.87
N ALA A 372 24.09 20.18 -1.99
CA ALA A 372 22.87 20.11 -2.76
C ALA A 372 21.92 21.21 -2.27
N ALA A 373 21.59 22.15 -3.16
CA ALA A 373 20.73 23.26 -2.81
C ALA A 373 19.37 22.69 -2.35
N PRO A 374 18.78 23.22 -1.26
CA PRO A 374 17.51 22.74 -0.76
C PRO A 374 16.43 22.99 -1.82
N GLY A 375 15.90 21.91 -2.43
CA GLY A 375 14.80 21.98 -3.39
C GLY A 375 15.16 21.88 -4.87
N ALA A 376 16.38 21.45 -5.23
CA ALA A 376 16.60 20.96 -6.59
C ALA A 376 15.94 19.58 -6.71
N GLU A 377 14.71 19.54 -7.23
CA GLU A 377 14.20 18.34 -7.91
C GLU A 377 15.27 17.90 -8.92
N ARG A 378 15.70 16.64 -8.81
CA ARG A 378 16.43 15.96 -9.88
C ARG A 378 15.50 14.94 -10.50
#